data_AF-A0A2V7DH47-F1
#
_entry.id   AF-A0A2V7DH47-F1
#
_cell.length_a   1.000
_cell.length_b   1.000
_cell.length_c   1.000
_cell.angle_alpha   90.00
_cell.angle_beta   90.00
_cell.angle_gamma   90.00
#
_symmetry.space_group_name_H-M   'P 1'
#
loop_
_entity.id
_entity.type
_entity.pdbx_description
1 polymer ?
#
loop_
_entity_poly.entity_id
_entity_poly.type
_entity_poly.pdbx_seq_one_letter_code
_entity_poly.pdbx_strand_id
1 'polypeptide(L)'
;MPFSYYARLSRAQQAIYRKSDEIIEVRLPRPEDLHPLVEDLATALTSEDRALTQETTARLILGLCKVLGLPPVRVEVLAARPHARWGELHGLYTAERGRTPKIQLWMRTAKQRRVVAFRTYLRTLLHEVGHHVDYTLLRLRDSMHTEGFYKRESSLFHQLVPEERTSAMPTIEEYATQPIAQRLERLERTAGELVAAVKGHNPGVLGRRPDGNNWAGVEVLCHLRDTEEFFQLRFEAITTMDDPMFSPATPDRWAEERQYLRNEAGEALAAFRRRREENLTALRKMTAEQWKRAGIHPARGRMSADDVLALMAWHDDNHLDQLKRALDGRP
;
A
#
# COMPACT_ATOMS: atom_id res chain seq x y z
N MET A 1 -16.88 11.45 2.34
CA MET A 1 -17.52 12.14 3.48
C MET A 1 -16.52 13.14 4.04
N PRO A 2 -16.89 14.40 4.31
CA PRO A 2 -15.93 15.41 4.77
C PRO A 2 -15.35 15.03 6.14
N PHE A 3 -14.09 15.43 6.40
CA PHE A 3 -13.43 15.17 7.68
C PHE A 3 -14.18 15.83 8.85
N SER A 4 -14.02 15.27 10.06
CA SER A 4 -14.75 15.67 11.27
C SER A 4 -14.58 17.15 11.66
N TYR A 5 -13.49 17.80 11.23
CA TYR A 5 -13.26 19.23 11.47
C TYR A 5 -14.04 20.16 10.53
N TYR A 6 -14.57 19.65 9.41
CA TYR A 6 -15.26 20.47 8.40
C TYR A 6 -16.44 21.26 8.97
N ALA A 7 -17.22 20.65 9.86
CA ALA A 7 -18.37 21.29 10.51
C ALA A 7 -17.97 22.49 11.39
N ARG A 8 -16.70 22.58 11.81
CA ARG A 8 -16.16 23.67 12.66
C ARG A 8 -15.57 24.81 11.84
N LEU A 9 -15.47 24.66 10.51
CA LEU A 9 -14.94 25.68 9.62
C LEU A 9 -15.96 26.79 9.37
N SER A 10 -15.48 28.03 9.22
CA SER A 10 -16.31 29.13 8.73
C SER A 10 -16.83 28.83 7.31
N ARG A 11 -17.90 29.51 6.88
CA ARG A 11 -18.43 29.33 5.51
C ARG A 11 -17.38 29.58 4.42
N ALA A 12 -16.51 30.56 4.62
CA ALA A 12 -15.41 30.86 3.71
C ALA A 12 -14.39 29.71 3.64
N GLN A 13 -14.01 29.15 4.79
CA GLN A 13 -13.12 27.99 4.86
C GLN A 13 -13.78 26.73 4.27
N GLN A 14 -15.06 26.48 4.51
CA GLN A 14 -15.77 25.35 3.90
C GLN A 14 -15.79 25.46 2.36
N ALA A 15 -15.91 26.67 1.81
CA ALA A 15 -15.83 26.87 0.36
C ALA A 15 -14.42 26.54 -0.18
N ILE A 16 -13.37 26.95 0.52
CA ILE A 16 -11.98 26.60 0.17
C ILE A 16 -11.77 25.08 0.29
N TYR A 17 -12.28 24.46 1.34
CA TYR A 17 -12.21 23.01 1.55
C TYR A 17 -12.81 22.27 0.35
N ARG A 18 -14.05 22.60 -0.05
CA ARG A 18 -14.71 21.93 -1.17
C ARG A 18 -13.94 22.11 -2.47
N LYS A 19 -13.44 23.32 -2.74
CA LYS A 19 -12.58 23.59 -3.90
C LYS A 19 -11.30 22.75 -3.91
N SER A 20 -10.66 22.57 -2.74
CA SER A 20 -9.52 21.66 -2.61
C SER A 20 -9.94 20.20 -2.86
N ASP A 21 -11.10 19.79 -2.36
CA ASP A 21 -11.57 18.41 -2.46
C ASP A 21 -11.91 17.97 -3.89
N GLU A 22 -12.36 18.91 -4.73
CA GLU A 22 -12.67 18.68 -6.15
C GLU A 22 -11.44 18.41 -7.01
N ILE A 23 -10.27 18.91 -6.60
CA ILE A 23 -9.03 18.78 -7.37
C ILE A 23 -8.27 17.55 -6.86
N ILE A 24 -8.34 16.44 -7.57
CA ILE A 24 -7.78 15.17 -7.10
C ILE A 24 -6.43 14.80 -7.75
N GLU A 25 -5.99 15.55 -8.75
CA GLU A 25 -4.84 15.20 -9.59
C GLU A 25 -3.94 16.43 -9.84
N VAL A 26 -2.62 16.22 -9.87
CA VAL A 26 -1.63 17.20 -10.37
C VAL A 26 -0.79 16.51 -11.44
N ARG A 27 -0.97 16.91 -12.70
CA ARG A 27 -0.30 16.25 -13.83
C ARG A 27 1.11 16.78 -14.03
N LEU A 28 2.07 15.87 -14.06
CA LEU A 28 3.44 16.14 -14.47
C LEU A 28 3.53 15.93 -15.99
N PRO A 29 3.85 16.96 -16.78
CA PRO A 29 4.23 16.74 -18.16
C PRO A 29 5.55 15.96 -18.20
N ARG A 30 5.54 14.79 -18.85
CA ARG A 30 6.69 13.90 -19.01
C ARG A 30 7.35 13.49 -17.67
N PRO A 31 6.63 12.76 -16.80
CA PRO A 31 7.16 12.37 -15.50
C PRO A 31 8.43 11.52 -15.60
N GLU A 32 8.66 10.84 -16.73
CA GLU A 32 9.86 10.06 -17.01
C GLU A 32 11.16 10.87 -16.91
N ASP A 33 11.11 12.17 -17.18
CA ASP A 33 12.28 13.06 -17.08
C ASP A 33 12.71 13.28 -15.61
N LEU A 34 11.83 12.99 -14.64
CA LEU A 34 12.10 13.12 -13.21
C LEU A 34 12.50 11.79 -12.56
N HIS A 35 12.26 10.64 -13.19
CA HIS A 35 12.55 9.32 -12.62
C HIS A 35 14.02 9.14 -12.21
N PRO A 36 15.03 9.57 -12.99
CA PRO A 36 16.43 9.48 -12.55
C PRO A 36 16.72 10.28 -11.27
N LEU A 37 16.05 11.42 -11.08
CA LEU A 37 16.21 12.23 -9.86
C LEU A 37 15.58 11.54 -8.64
N VAL A 38 14.53 10.76 -8.86
CA VAL A 38 13.85 9.95 -7.83
C VAL A 38 14.73 8.76 -7.43
N GLU A 39 15.38 8.10 -8.40
CA GLU A 39 16.36 7.03 -8.17
C GLU A 39 17.61 7.52 -7.43
N ASP A 40 18.16 8.67 -7.84
CA ASP A 40 19.26 9.34 -7.15
C ASP A 40 18.93 9.62 -5.68
N LEU A 41 17.70 10.10 -5.41
CA LEU A 41 17.21 10.34 -4.06
C LEU A 41 17.10 9.03 -3.25
N ALA A 42 16.56 7.96 -3.84
CA ALA A 42 16.46 6.66 -3.18
C ALA A 42 17.84 6.10 -2.78
N THR A 43 18.80 6.20 -3.69
CA THR A 43 20.20 5.81 -3.46
C THR A 43 20.84 6.66 -2.36
N ALA A 44 20.69 7.99 -2.43
CA ALA A 44 21.22 8.92 -1.43
C ALA A 44 20.67 8.64 -0.03
N LEU A 45 19.36 8.42 0.09
CA LEU A 45 18.72 8.16 1.37
C LEU A 45 19.22 6.84 1.98
N THR A 46 19.33 5.78 1.17
CA THR A 46 19.83 4.46 1.59
C THR A 46 21.29 4.51 2.06
N SER A 47 22.11 5.38 1.46
CA SER A 47 23.51 5.59 1.88
C SER A 47 23.65 6.21 3.28
N GLU A 48 22.55 6.70 3.85
CA GLU A 48 22.48 7.48 5.08
C GLU A 48 23.28 8.80 5.10
N ASP A 49 23.82 9.24 3.95
CA ASP A 49 24.52 10.51 3.80
C ASP A 49 23.51 11.67 3.73
N ARG A 50 23.51 12.51 4.77
CA ARG A 50 22.63 13.68 4.87
C ARG A 50 22.93 14.76 3.83
N ALA A 51 24.20 14.99 3.52
CA ALA A 51 24.58 16.02 2.55
C ALA A 51 24.15 15.59 1.14
N LEU A 52 24.38 14.32 0.79
CA LEU A 52 23.92 13.76 -0.47
C LEU A 52 22.39 13.75 -0.57
N THR A 53 21.70 13.33 0.50
CA THR A 53 20.22 13.36 0.55
C THR A 53 19.67 14.79 0.43
N GLN A 54 20.32 15.77 1.05
CA GLN A 54 19.97 17.19 0.91
C GLN A 54 20.07 17.66 -0.55
N GLU A 55 21.16 17.30 -1.24
CA GLU A 55 21.41 17.70 -2.61
C GLU A 55 20.42 17.06 -3.59
N THR A 56 20.22 15.74 -3.50
CA THR A 56 19.31 15.00 -4.39
C THR A 56 17.85 15.41 -4.17
N THR A 57 17.42 15.62 -2.93
CA THR A 57 16.09 16.17 -2.64
C THR A 57 15.91 17.57 -3.24
N ALA A 58 16.91 18.45 -3.14
CA ALA A 58 16.84 19.78 -3.72
C ALA A 58 16.77 19.73 -5.26
N ARG A 59 17.52 18.82 -5.90
CA ARG A 59 17.48 18.58 -7.35
C ARG A 59 16.11 18.10 -7.82
N LEU A 60 15.52 17.12 -7.13
CA LEU A 60 14.18 16.63 -7.44
C LEU A 60 13.13 17.74 -7.34
N ILE A 61 13.21 18.57 -6.29
CA ILE A 61 12.27 19.67 -6.07
C ILE A 61 12.43 20.78 -7.10
N LEU A 62 13.66 21.11 -7.48
CA LEU A 62 13.91 22.04 -8.58
C LEU A 62 13.29 21.53 -9.89
N GLY A 63 13.47 20.24 -10.19
CA GLY A 63 12.87 19.58 -11.35
C GLY A 63 11.34 19.66 -11.33
N LEU A 64 10.73 19.31 -10.19
CA LEU A 64 9.28 19.39 -9.99
C LEU A 64 8.73 20.80 -10.15
N CYS A 65 9.35 21.80 -9.52
CA CYS A 65 8.95 23.20 -9.67
C CYS A 65 9.02 23.65 -11.12
N LYS A 66 10.08 23.27 -11.85
CA LYS A 66 10.23 23.61 -13.26
C LYS A 66 9.14 22.98 -14.13
N VAL A 67 8.89 21.68 -13.94
CA VAL A 67 7.90 20.90 -14.70
C VAL A 67 6.47 21.38 -14.46
N LEU A 68 6.15 21.76 -13.22
CA LEU A 68 4.84 22.27 -12.82
C LEU A 68 4.68 23.80 -12.97
N GLY A 69 5.74 24.51 -13.36
CA GLY A 69 5.73 25.99 -13.44
C GLY A 69 5.54 26.69 -12.08
N LEU A 70 6.01 26.07 -11.00
CA LEU A 70 5.93 26.61 -9.64
C LEU A 70 7.08 27.58 -9.36
N PRO A 71 6.89 28.60 -8.51
CA PRO A 71 8.00 29.40 -8.01
C PRO A 71 9.00 28.53 -7.23
N PRO A 72 10.27 28.98 -7.07
CA PRO A 72 11.25 28.21 -6.32
C PRO A 72 10.86 28.03 -4.85
N VAL A 73 11.11 26.82 -4.33
CA VAL A 73 11.01 26.47 -2.91
C VAL A 73 12.33 25.88 -2.45
N ARG A 74 12.82 26.31 -1.28
CA ARG A 74 14.05 25.78 -0.69
C ARG A 74 13.75 24.50 0.08
N VAL A 75 14.70 23.57 0.11
CA VAL A 75 14.58 22.35 0.91
C VAL A 75 15.69 22.27 1.95
N GLU A 76 15.36 21.77 3.13
CA GLU A 76 16.29 21.53 4.21
C GLU A 76 16.08 20.12 4.80
N VAL A 77 17.09 19.26 4.70
CA VAL A 77 17.10 17.89 5.21
C VAL A 77 17.84 17.84 6.54
N LEU A 78 17.06 17.55 7.59
CA LEU A 78 17.49 17.50 8.97
C LEU A 78 17.74 16.04 9.40
N ALA A 79 18.63 15.86 10.39
CA ALA A 79 19.06 14.54 10.83
C ALA A 79 17.95 13.79 11.59
N ALA A 80 17.55 14.24 12.77
CA ALA A 80 16.57 13.56 13.61
C ALA A 80 15.39 14.47 13.96
N ARG A 81 14.18 13.90 13.90
CA ARG A 81 12.92 14.58 14.20
C ARG A 81 12.91 15.07 15.66
N PRO A 82 12.52 16.33 15.94
CA PRO A 82 12.30 16.78 17.31
C PRO A 82 11.11 16.04 17.91
N HIS A 83 11.26 15.50 19.13
CA HIS A 83 10.15 14.87 19.84
C HIS A 83 9.38 15.93 20.62
N ALA A 84 8.10 16.11 20.30
CA ALA A 84 7.21 17.01 21.05
C ALA A 84 5.93 16.28 21.49
N ARG A 85 5.33 16.73 22.60
CA ARG A 85 4.10 16.16 23.19
C ARG A 85 2.83 16.37 22.35
N TRP A 86 2.85 17.21 21.32
CA TRP A 86 1.67 17.65 20.56
C TRP A 86 1.52 17.01 19.17
N GLY A 87 2.39 16.08 18.81
CA GLY A 87 2.33 15.35 17.53
C GLY A 87 3.72 15.17 16.90
N GLU A 88 3.79 14.34 15.86
CA GLU A 88 5.01 14.14 15.08
C GLU A 88 4.96 14.94 13.78
N LEU A 89 5.82 15.94 13.63
CA LEU A 89 6.03 16.63 12.36
C LEU A 89 6.80 15.73 11.41
N HIS A 90 6.19 15.36 10.29
CA HIS A 90 6.81 14.50 9.29
C HIS A 90 7.59 15.32 8.27
N GLY A 91 7.00 16.41 7.80
CA GLY A 91 7.64 17.49 7.07
C GLY A 91 7.11 18.83 7.59
N LEU A 92 7.66 19.93 7.08
CA LEU A 92 7.15 21.27 7.36
C LEU A 92 7.37 22.21 6.18
N TYR A 93 6.27 22.62 5.56
CA TYR A 93 6.22 23.73 4.63
C TYR A 93 6.01 25.07 5.34
N THR A 94 6.86 26.04 5.05
CA THR A 94 6.77 27.42 5.57
C THR A 94 6.80 28.43 4.43
N ALA A 95 5.82 29.33 4.41
CA ALA A 95 5.73 30.42 3.44
C ALA A 95 5.56 31.76 4.17
N GLU A 96 6.67 32.42 4.46
CA GLU A 96 6.69 33.75 5.07
C GLU A 96 6.71 34.84 3.99
N ARG A 97 5.97 35.92 4.22
CA ARG A 97 5.90 37.04 3.27
C ARG A 97 7.29 37.65 3.04
N GLY A 98 7.69 37.75 1.77
CA GLY A 98 8.99 38.33 1.38
C GLY A 98 10.18 37.39 1.49
N ARG A 99 9.97 36.11 1.83
CA ARG A 99 11.01 35.07 1.83
C ARG A 99 10.65 33.96 0.86
N THR A 100 11.67 33.31 0.29
CA THR A 100 11.46 32.09 -0.48
C THR A 100 10.89 31.00 0.44
N PRO A 101 9.76 30.37 0.07
CA PRO A 101 9.18 29.27 0.84
C PRO A 101 10.20 28.17 1.10
N LYS A 102 10.01 27.42 2.19
CA LYS A 102 10.93 26.37 2.63
C LYS A 102 10.17 25.11 3.03
N ILE A 103 10.65 23.97 2.54
CA ILE A 103 10.26 22.62 2.96
C ILE A 103 11.36 22.06 3.86
N GLN A 104 10.99 21.58 5.04
CA GLN A 104 11.90 20.87 5.94
C GLN A 104 11.48 19.41 6.06
N LEU A 105 12.45 18.50 6.03
CA LEU A 105 12.25 17.06 6.13
C LEU A 105 13.25 16.45 7.09
N TRP A 106 12.90 15.32 7.69
CA TRP A 106 13.80 14.54 8.53
C TRP A 106 14.10 13.19 7.89
N MET A 107 15.39 12.88 7.72
CA MET A 107 15.80 11.62 7.10
C MET A 107 15.83 10.44 8.09
N ARG A 108 15.77 10.69 9.42
CA ARG A 108 15.74 9.65 10.45
C ARG A 108 14.51 9.73 11.36
N THR A 109 14.03 8.56 11.79
CA THR A 109 12.91 8.39 12.72
C THR A 109 13.20 9.01 14.10
N ALA A 110 12.17 9.55 14.76
CA ALA A 110 12.31 10.23 16.06
C ALA A 110 12.86 9.33 17.18
N LYS A 111 12.31 8.11 17.30
CA LYS A 111 12.56 7.23 18.45
C LYS A 111 13.79 6.33 18.27
N GLN A 112 14.00 5.80 17.07
CA GLN A 112 15.04 4.80 16.79
C GLN A 112 16.23 5.37 16.01
N ARG A 113 16.15 6.62 15.51
CA ARG A 113 17.18 7.28 14.68
C ARG A 113 17.62 6.49 13.43
N ARG A 114 16.79 5.54 12.99
CA ARG A 114 16.96 4.81 11.74
C ARG A 114 16.56 5.69 10.56
N VAL A 115 17.22 5.53 9.43
CA VAL A 115 16.80 6.18 8.18
C VAL A 115 15.37 5.78 7.84
N VAL A 116 14.57 6.75 7.40
CA VAL A 116 13.19 6.48 7.00
C VAL A 116 13.16 5.73 5.66
N ALA A 117 12.18 4.84 5.47
CA ALA A 117 12.01 4.16 4.19
C ALA A 117 11.80 5.18 3.06
N PHE A 118 12.35 4.90 1.87
CA PHE A 118 12.30 5.79 0.71
C PHE A 118 10.87 6.23 0.35
N ARG A 119 9.92 5.30 0.24
CA ARG A 119 8.52 5.63 -0.08
C ARG A 119 7.92 6.58 0.97
N THR A 120 8.23 6.37 2.25
CA THR A 120 7.78 7.25 3.34
C THR A 120 8.40 8.65 3.24
N TYR A 121 9.70 8.74 2.95
CA TYR A 121 10.39 10.01 2.75
C TYR A 121 9.78 10.79 1.58
N LEU A 122 9.61 10.13 0.43
CA LEU A 122 9.09 10.75 -0.78
C LEU A 122 7.64 11.20 -0.60
N ARG A 123 6.75 10.39 -0.01
CA ARG A 123 5.37 10.80 0.30
C ARG A 123 5.33 12.02 1.22
N THR A 124 6.21 12.06 2.21
CA THR A 124 6.33 13.22 3.10
C THR A 124 6.79 14.46 2.32
N LEU A 125 7.78 14.33 1.43
CA LEU A 125 8.19 15.43 0.58
C LEU A 125 7.06 15.94 -0.31
N LEU A 126 6.35 15.01 -0.98
CA LEU A 126 5.26 15.35 -1.90
C LEU A 126 4.04 15.92 -1.18
N HIS A 127 3.82 15.57 0.08
CA HIS A 127 2.86 16.23 0.95
C HIS A 127 3.18 17.72 1.11
N GLU A 128 4.43 18.06 1.44
CA GLU A 128 4.85 19.46 1.56
C GLU A 128 4.85 20.20 0.22
N VAL A 129 5.15 19.51 -0.89
CA VAL A 129 4.96 20.04 -2.25
C VAL A 129 3.49 20.31 -2.53
N GLY A 130 2.57 19.47 -2.04
CA GLY A 130 1.13 19.68 -2.13
C GLY A 130 0.71 21.02 -1.53
N HIS A 131 1.24 21.37 -0.35
CA HIS A 131 1.03 22.70 0.24
C HIS A 131 1.57 23.82 -0.66
N HIS A 132 2.76 23.64 -1.24
CA HIS A 132 3.31 24.62 -2.17
C HIS A 132 2.43 24.82 -3.42
N VAL A 133 1.96 23.73 -4.02
CA VAL A 133 1.04 23.71 -5.17
C VAL A 133 -0.28 24.42 -4.83
N ASP A 134 -0.86 24.13 -3.68
CA ASP A 134 -2.12 24.74 -3.24
C ASP A 134 -2.02 26.27 -3.20
N TYR A 135 -0.96 26.81 -2.62
CA TYR A 135 -0.77 28.25 -2.50
C TYR A 135 -0.38 28.94 -3.81
N THR A 136 0.43 28.28 -4.63
CA THR A 136 1.06 28.94 -5.79
C THR A 136 0.33 28.68 -7.10
N LEU A 137 0.05 27.41 -7.40
CA LEU A 137 -0.60 26.99 -8.63
C LEU A 137 -2.13 27.08 -8.52
N LEU A 138 -2.70 26.50 -7.47
CA LEU A 138 -4.17 26.46 -7.28
C LEU A 138 -4.72 27.75 -6.65
N ARG A 139 -3.81 28.57 -6.07
CA ARG A 139 -4.11 29.85 -5.41
C ARG A 139 -5.20 29.71 -4.34
N LEU A 140 -5.16 28.62 -3.59
CA LEU A 140 -6.01 28.41 -2.42
C LEU A 140 -5.48 29.29 -1.28
N ARG A 141 -6.39 29.94 -0.55
CA ARG A 141 -6.01 30.80 0.58
C ARG A 141 -5.52 29.99 1.79
N ASP A 142 -6.04 28.77 1.94
CA ASP A 142 -5.65 27.81 2.96
C ASP A 142 -5.41 26.46 2.28
N SER A 143 -4.38 25.74 2.71
CA SER A 143 -4.11 24.37 2.27
C SER A 143 -4.52 23.40 3.38
N MET A 144 -5.79 22.98 3.34
CA MET A 144 -6.36 22.03 4.29
C MET A 144 -6.15 20.60 3.80
N HIS A 145 -5.93 19.68 4.74
CA HIS A 145 -5.85 18.24 4.47
C HIS A 145 -7.24 17.67 4.14
N THR A 146 -7.69 17.88 2.90
CA THR A 146 -8.93 17.33 2.33
C THR A 146 -8.65 15.99 1.63
N GLU A 147 -9.69 15.24 1.24
CA GLU A 147 -9.52 14.00 0.48
C GLU A 147 -8.84 14.30 -0.87
N GLY A 148 -9.23 15.38 -1.53
CA GLY A 148 -8.57 15.89 -2.73
C GLY A 148 -7.08 16.20 -2.52
N PHE A 149 -6.69 16.80 -1.39
CA PHE A 149 -5.27 17.04 -1.08
C PHE A 149 -4.45 15.75 -1.04
N TYR A 150 -4.94 14.72 -0.34
CA TYR A 150 -4.27 13.42 -0.28
C TYR A 150 -4.24 12.73 -1.64
N LYS A 151 -5.30 12.85 -2.44
CA LYS A 151 -5.33 12.32 -3.82
C LYS A 151 -4.32 13.02 -4.74
N ARG A 152 -4.12 14.34 -4.61
CA ARG A 152 -3.07 15.08 -5.35
C ARG A 152 -1.67 14.59 -4.99
N GLU A 153 -1.38 14.41 -3.71
CA GLU A 153 -0.11 13.84 -3.25
C GLU A 153 0.12 12.46 -3.88
N SER A 154 -0.90 11.59 -3.82
CA SER A 154 -0.79 10.23 -4.34
C SER A 154 -0.69 10.20 -5.88
N SER A 155 -1.36 11.13 -6.56
CA SER A 155 -1.23 11.35 -8.00
C SER A 155 0.21 11.70 -8.39
N LEU A 156 0.86 12.63 -7.67
CA LEU A 156 2.27 12.96 -7.92
C LEU A 156 3.18 11.76 -7.64
N PHE A 157 2.93 11.04 -6.53
CA PHE A 157 3.73 9.88 -6.14
C PHE A 157 3.70 8.78 -7.21
N HIS A 158 2.52 8.41 -7.73
CA HIS A 158 2.40 7.37 -8.76
C HIS A 158 3.00 7.77 -10.12
N GLN A 159 3.08 9.06 -10.42
CA GLN A 159 3.75 9.54 -11.63
C GLN A 159 5.29 9.50 -11.49
N LEU A 160 5.82 9.80 -10.30
CA LEU A 160 7.26 9.91 -10.03
C LEU A 160 7.94 8.60 -9.68
N VAL A 161 7.23 7.71 -8.99
CA VAL A 161 7.67 6.35 -8.75
C VAL A 161 6.84 5.49 -9.69
N PRO A 162 7.29 5.32 -10.96
CA PRO A 162 6.73 4.27 -11.77
C PRO A 162 6.98 3.01 -10.96
N GLU A 163 5.92 2.34 -10.54
CA GLU A 163 6.10 0.98 -10.04
C GLU A 163 6.89 0.25 -11.14
N GLU A 164 7.93 -0.49 -10.76
CA GLU A 164 8.45 -1.54 -11.64
C GLU A 164 7.21 -2.22 -12.20
N ARG A 165 7.03 -2.22 -13.53
CA ARG A 165 5.89 -2.87 -14.16
C ARG A 165 6.00 -4.39 -14.00
N THR A 166 6.26 -4.91 -12.81
CA THR A 166 5.59 -6.10 -12.31
C THR A 166 4.13 -5.70 -12.18
N SER A 167 3.35 -5.90 -13.25
CA SER A 167 1.87 -5.91 -13.27
C SER A 167 1.24 -5.38 -11.98
N ALA A 168 0.95 -4.07 -11.90
CA ALA A 168 0.28 -3.50 -10.73
C ALA A 168 -0.88 -4.41 -10.35
N MET A 169 -0.75 -5.06 -9.19
CA MET A 169 -1.69 -6.07 -8.77
C MET A 169 -3.06 -5.39 -8.64
N PRO A 170 -4.12 -5.91 -9.29
CA PRO A 170 -5.44 -5.31 -9.19
C PRO A 170 -5.84 -5.15 -7.72
N THR A 171 -6.51 -4.05 -7.37
CA THR A 171 -7.10 -3.82 -6.04
C THR A 171 -8.24 -4.81 -5.76
N ILE A 172 -8.65 -4.92 -4.50
CA ILE A 172 -9.81 -5.74 -4.12
C ILE A 172 -11.07 -5.24 -4.86
N GLU A 173 -11.21 -3.92 -4.97
CA GLU A 173 -12.32 -3.27 -5.68
C GLU A 173 -12.32 -3.61 -7.17
N GLU A 174 -11.15 -3.58 -7.82
CA GLU A 174 -11.02 -4.01 -9.22
C GLU A 174 -11.36 -5.49 -9.39
N TYR A 175 -10.93 -6.35 -8.47
CA TYR A 175 -11.35 -7.75 -8.44
C TYR A 175 -12.87 -7.90 -8.28
N ALA A 176 -13.50 -7.11 -7.42
CA ALA A 176 -14.95 -7.15 -7.21
C ALA A 176 -15.76 -6.77 -8.45
N THR A 177 -15.20 -5.96 -9.36
CA THR A 177 -15.85 -5.65 -10.65
C THR A 177 -15.77 -6.78 -11.68
N GLN A 178 -14.89 -7.76 -11.49
CA GLN A 178 -14.73 -8.86 -12.44
C GLN A 178 -15.86 -9.89 -12.31
N PRO A 179 -16.26 -10.55 -13.40
CA PRO A 179 -17.19 -11.67 -13.34
C PRO A 179 -16.70 -12.78 -12.39
N ILE A 180 -17.62 -13.41 -11.66
CA ILE A 180 -17.32 -14.52 -10.73
C ILE A 180 -16.51 -15.61 -11.44
N ALA A 181 -16.88 -15.96 -12.68
CA ALA A 181 -16.16 -16.96 -13.48
C ALA A 181 -14.67 -16.62 -13.65
N GLN A 182 -14.35 -15.35 -13.96
CA GLN A 182 -12.97 -14.89 -14.14
C GLN A 182 -12.17 -14.98 -12.83
N ARG A 183 -12.79 -14.66 -11.70
CA ARG A 183 -12.17 -14.79 -10.37
C ARG A 183 -11.91 -16.25 -9.99
N LEU A 184 -12.85 -17.15 -10.30
CA LEU A 184 -12.66 -18.60 -10.09
C LEU A 184 -11.53 -19.15 -10.96
N GLU A 185 -11.44 -18.74 -12.23
CA GLU A 185 -10.32 -19.08 -13.12
C GLU A 185 -8.98 -18.52 -12.61
N ARG A 186 -8.97 -17.32 -12.01
CA ARG A 186 -7.77 -16.78 -11.36
C ARG A 186 -7.31 -17.66 -10.21
N LEU A 187 -8.22 -18.03 -9.31
CA LEU A 187 -7.94 -18.92 -8.17
C LEU A 187 -7.47 -20.30 -8.62
N GLU A 188 -8.00 -20.83 -9.73
CA GLU A 188 -7.56 -22.11 -10.29
C GLU A 188 -6.07 -22.09 -10.71
N ARG A 189 -5.59 -20.96 -11.23
CA ARG A 189 -4.19 -20.79 -11.65
C ARG A 189 -3.20 -20.68 -10.50
N THR A 190 -3.63 -20.22 -9.32
CA THR A 190 -2.72 -19.92 -8.19
C THR A 190 -1.84 -21.11 -7.82
N ALA A 191 -2.41 -22.30 -7.67
CA ALA A 191 -1.65 -23.48 -7.26
C ALA A 191 -0.52 -23.82 -8.25
N GLY A 192 -0.78 -23.71 -9.55
CA GLY A 192 0.23 -23.93 -10.59
C GLY A 192 1.33 -22.88 -10.58
N GLU A 193 0.98 -21.62 -10.33
CA GLU A 193 1.95 -20.51 -10.25
C GLU A 193 2.82 -20.61 -9.00
N LEU A 194 2.27 -21.04 -7.86
CA LEU A 194 3.07 -21.33 -6.65
C LEU A 194 4.05 -22.48 -6.89
N VAL A 195 3.62 -23.57 -7.54
CA VAL A 195 4.49 -24.69 -7.92
C VAL A 195 5.63 -24.20 -8.83
N ALA A 196 5.32 -23.36 -9.82
CA ALA A 196 6.31 -22.79 -10.70
C ALA A 196 7.30 -21.88 -9.95
N ALA A 197 6.81 -21.05 -9.02
CA ALA A 197 7.63 -20.12 -8.25
C ALA A 197 8.64 -20.83 -7.34
N VAL A 198 8.25 -21.93 -6.69
CA VAL A 198 9.15 -22.66 -5.76
C VAL A 198 10.07 -23.65 -6.46
N LYS A 199 9.85 -23.93 -7.75
CA LYS A 199 10.60 -24.93 -8.51
C LYS A 199 12.09 -24.54 -8.57
N GLY A 200 12.96 -25.43 -8.09
CA GLY A 200 14.41 -25.25 -8.13
C GLY A 200 15.00 -24.53 -6.91
N HIS A 201 14.16 -24.02 -6.00
CA HIS A 201 14.63 -23.49 -4.72
C HIS A 201 14.81 -24.61 -3.69
N ASN A 202 15.90 -24.57 -2.93
CA ASN A 202 16.15 -25.51 -1.85
C ASN A 202 15.49 -25.06 -0.53
N PRO A 203 15.33 -25.95 0.47
CA PRO A 203 14.70 -25.61 1.75
C PRO A 203 15.35 -24.44 2.49
N GLY A 204 16.68 -24.25 2.36
CA GLY A 204 17.40 -23.14 2.99
C GLY A 204 17.10 -21.77 2.36
N VAL A 205 16.68 -21.71 1.10
CA VAL A 205 16.16 -20.48 0.48
C VAL A 205 14.71 -20.25 0.89
N LEU A 206 13.88 -21.29 0.83
CA LEU A 206 12.47 -21.23 1.20
C LEU A 206 12.26 -20.86 2.68
N GLY A 207 13.16 -21.27 3.56
CA GLY A 207 13.13 -20.96 5.00
C GLY A 207 13.81 -19.64 5.39
N ARG A 208 14.35 -18.88 4.44
CA ARG A 208 15.06 -17.63 4.74
C ARG A 208 14.10 -16.44 4.68
N ARG A 209 13.96 -15.72 5.81
CA ARG A 209 13.29 -14.42 5.81
C ARG A 209 14.16 -13.36 5.15
N PRO A 210 13.60 -12.46 4.32
CA PRO A 210 14.34 -11.34 3.75
C PRO A 210 14.86 -10.37 4.82
N ASP A 211 14.06 -10.14 5.87
CA ASP A 211 14.42 -9.32 7.02
C ASP A 211 13.64 -9.76 8.28
N GLY A 212 13.69 -8.97 9.36
CA GLY A 212 13.00 -9.28 10.61
C GLY A 212 11.47 -9.12 10.60
N ASN A 213 10.91 -8.49 9.56
CA ASN A 213 9.49 -8.13 9.48
C ASN A 213 8.74 -8.88 8.38
N ASN A 214 9.45 -9.49 7.41
CA ASN A 214 8.87 -10.17 6.27
C ASN A 214 9.01 -11.69 6.39
N TRP A 215 7.98 -12.41 5.91
CA TRP A 215 7.93 -13.86 5.95
C TRP A 215 8.88 -14.52 4.96
N ALA A 216 9.38 -15.69 5.35
CA ALA A 216 10.09 -16.59 4.45
C ALA A 216 9.10 -17.24 3.47
N GLY A 217 9.61 -17.76 2.35
CA GLY A 217 8.77 -18.43 1.34
C GLY A 217 7.92 -19.57 1.92
N VAL A 218 8.47 -20.39 2.83
CA VAL A 218 7.73 -21.47 3.51
C VAL A 218 6.57 -20.94 4.36
N GLU A 219 6.75 -19.79 5.01
CA GLU A 219 5.71 -19.18 5.84
C GLU A 219 4.57 -18.64 4.99
N VAL A 220 4.88 -18.06 3.83
CA VAL A 220 3.87 -17.63 2.85
C VAL A 220 3.03 -18.82 2.37
N LEU A 221 3.66 -19.96 2.07
CA LEU A 221 2.94 -21.18 1.64
C LEU A 221 2.06 -21.76 2.75
N CYS A 222 2.56 -21.80 4.00
CA CYS A 222 1.79 -22.24 5.15
C CYS A 222 0.60 -21.32 5.44
N HIS A 223 0.80 -20.00 5.29
CA HIS A 223 -0.28 -19.03 5.42
C HIS A 223 -1.35 -19.25 4.37
N LEU A 224 -0.99 -19.37 3.08
CA LEU A 224 -1.93 -19.66 2.00
C LEU A 224 -2.74 -20.94 2.26
N ARG A 225 -2.06 -22.01 2.69
CA ARG A 225 -2.70 -23.28 3.08
C ARG A 225 -3.76 -23.08 4.16
N ASP A 226 -3.47 -22.28 5.19
CA ASP A 226 -4.33 -22.10 6.35
C ASP A 226 -5.46 -21.09 6.05
N THR A 227 -5.19 -20.05 5.24
CA THR A 227 -6.22 -19.11 4.79
C THR A 227 -7.22 -19.73 3.83
N GLU A 228 -6.82 -20.73 3.04
CA GLU A 228 -7.74 -21.48 2.17
C GLU A 228 -8.87 -22.13 2.97
N GLU A 229 -8.52 -22.80 4.08
CA GLU A 229 -9.49 -23.38 5.02
C GLU A 229 -10.33 -22.29 5.70
N PHE A 230 -9.70 -21.18 6.05
CA PHE A 230 -10.40 -20.06 6.67
C PHE A 230 -11.43 -19.37 5.74
N PHE A 231 -11.12 -19.26 4.45
CA PHE A 231 -12.05 -18.77 3.43
C PHE A 231 -13.20 -19.76 3.22
N GLN A 232 -12.91 -21.06 3.16
CA GLN A 232 -13.92 -22.10 3.06
C GLN A 232 -14.97 -21.98 4.18
N LEU A 233 -14.52 -21.86 5.43
CA LEU A 233 -15.40 -21.71 6.59
C LEU A 233 -16.31 -20.48 6.48
N ARG A 234 -15.85 -19.40 5.83
CA ARG A 234 -16.68 -18.21 5.58
C ARG A 234 -17.74 -18.49 4.53
N PHE A 235 -17.40 -19.13 3.41
CA PHE A 235 -18.39 -19.50 2.39
C PHE A 235 -19.45 -20.45 2.95
N GLU A 236 -19.05 -21.44 3.74
CA GLU A 236 -19.96 -22.36 4.43
C GLU A 236 -20.87 -21.61 5.41
N ALA A 237 -20.32 -20.72 6.25
CA ALA A 237 -21.14 -19.91 7.15
C ALA A 237 -22.14 -19.03 6.39
N ILE A 238 -21.71 -18.33 5.35
CA ILE A 238 -22.59 -17.44 4.54
C ILE A 238 -23.73 -18.23 3.91
N THR A 239 -23.46 -19.46 3.45
CA THR A 239 -24.47 -20.28 2.76
C THR A 239 -25.43 -21.00 3.71
N THR A 240 -25.04 -21.19 4.98
CA THR A 240 -25.83 -21.96 5.96
C THR A 240 -26.48 -21.11 7.05
N MET A 241 -25.95 -19.92 7.34
CA MET A 241 -26.40 -19.04 8.42
C MET A 241 -26.82 -17.67 7.88
N ASP A 242 -27.76 -17.01 8.55
CA ASP A 242 -28.15 -15.63 8.23
C ASP A 242 -27.21 -14.64 8.94
N ASP A 243 -26.58 -13.76 8.16
CA ASP A 243 -25.62 -12.71 8.59
C ASP A 243 -24.59 -13.18 9.65
N PRO A 244 -23.85 -14.29 9.43
CA PRO A 244 -22.90 -14.81 10.40
C PRO A 244 -21.77 -13.82 10.69
N MET A 245 -21.37 -13.74 11.97
CA MET A 245 -20.18 -12.98 12.37
C MET A 245 -18.92 -13.75 12.00
N PHE A 246 -18.03 -13.15 11.21
CA PHE A 246 -16.77 -13.79 10.84
C PHE A 246 -15.76 -13.69 11.98
N SER A 247 -15.05 -14.81 12.22
CA SER A 247 -13.88 -14.79 13.07
C SER A 247 -12.79 -13.89 12.47
N PRO A 248 -12.02 -13.18 13.31
CA PRO A 248 -10.87 -12.40 12.84
C PRO A 248 -9.72 -13.35 12.44
N ALA A 249 -9.07 -13.08 11.31
CA ALA A 249 -7.82 -13.73 10.97
C ALA A 249 -6.70 -13.17 11.87
N THR A 250 -5.80 -14.03 12.34
CA THR A 250 -4.60 -13.61 13.10
C THR A 250 -3.34 -14.25 12.52
N PRO A 251 -2.94 -13.88 11.29
CA PRO A 251 -1.92 -14.62 10.53
C PRO A 251 -0.56 -14.69 11.22
N ASP A 252 -0.07 -13.59 11.81
CA ASP A 252 1.21 -13.58 12.53
C ASP A 252 1.20 -14.54 13.72
N ARG A 253 0.08 -14.58 14.44
CA ARG A 253 -0.13 -15.49 15.56
C ARG A 253 -0.18 -16.95 15.08
N TRP A 254 -0.86 -17.23 13.97
CA TRP A 254 -0.87 -18.57 13.38
C TRP A 254 0.53 -19.02 12.96
N ALA A 255 1.31 -18.12 12.36
CA ALA A 255 2.68 -18.42 11.95
C ALA A 255 3.58 -18.82 13.12
N GLU A 256 3.46 -18.10 14.25
CA GLU A 256 4.17 -18.41 15.48
C GLU A 256 3.68 -19.72 16.13
N GLU A 257 2.37 -19.83 16.40
CA GLU A 257 1.78 -20.97 17.13
C GLU A 257 1.90 -22.29 16.35
N ARG A 258 1.77 -22.23 15.01
CA ARG A 258 1.86 -23.40 14.12
C ARG A 258 3.27 -23.62 13.58
N GLN A 259 4.23 -22.80 14.03
CA GLN A 259 5.66 -22.91 13.73
C GLN A 259 5.94 -23.00 12.22
N TYR A 260 5.43 -22.06 11.43
CA TYR A 260 5.50 -22.14 9.96
C TYR A 260 6.92 -22.35 9.42
N LEU A 261 7.94 -21.72 10.00
CA LEU A 261 9.34 -21.92 9.60
C LEU A 261 9.85 -23.37 9.73
N ARG A 262 9.19 -24.20 10.52
CA ARG A 262 9.53 -25.62 10.71
C ARG A 262 8.76 -26.57 9.81
N ASN A 263 7.80 -26.06 9.03
CA ASN A 263 7.01 -26.88 8.12
C ASN A 263 7.81 -27.16 6.83
N GLU A 264 7.42 -28.21 6.11
CA GLU A 264 7.95 -28.47 4.78
C GLU A 264 7.12 -27.74 3.72
N ALA A 265 7.78 -26.88 2.94
CA ALA A 265 7.15 -26.06 1.90
C ALA A 265 6.34 -26.88 0.89
N GLY A 266 6.87 -28.03 0.47
CA GLY A 266 6.20 -28.93 -0.46
C GLY A 266 4.91 -29.53 0.11
N GLU A 267 4.89 -29.88 1.40
CA GLU A 267 3.70 -30.40 2.07
C GLU A 267 2.63 -29.33 2.23
N ALA A 268 3.03 -28.11 2.61
CA ALA A 268 2.12 -26.98 2.74
C ALA A 268 1.45 -26.64 1.39
N LEU A 269 2.23 -26.58 0.31
CA LEU A 269 1.73 -26.35 -1.04
C LEU A 269 0.83 -27.48 -1.54
N ALA A 270 1.18 -28.74 -1.27
CA ALA A 270 0.33 -29.88 -1.63
C ALA A 270 -1.02 -29.85 -0.89
N ALA A 271 -1.02 -29.45 0.39
CA ALA A 271 -2.24 -29.30 1.18
C ALA A 271 -3.10 -28.12 0.69
N PHE A 272 -2.50 -26.98 0.37
CA PHE A 272 -3.19 -25.85 -0.26
C PHE A 272 -3.87 -26.27 -1.57
N ARG A 273 -3.13 -26.95 -2.46
CA ARG A 273 -3.67 -27.39 -3.76
C ARG A 273 -4.90 -28.29 -3.62
N ARG A 274 -4.87 -29.29 -2.73
CA ARG A 274 -6.02 -30.18 -2.51
C ARG A 274 -7.26 -29.40 -2.04
N ARG A 275 -7.09 -28.53 -1.04
CA ARG A 275 -8.19 -27.67 -0.54
C ARG A 275 -8.71 -26.72 -1.62
N ARG A 276 -7.83 -26.16 -2.45
CA ARG A 276 -8.22 -25.29 -3.57
C ARG A 276 -9.08 -26.02 -4.60
N GLU A 277 -8.72 -27.25 -4.95
CA GLU A 277 -9.49 -28.08 -5.89
C GLU A 277 -10.90 -28.39 -5.33
N GLU A 278 -10.98 -28.71 -4.03
CA GLU A 278 -12.25 -28.94 -3.31
C GLU A 278 -13.11 -27.66 -3.25
N ASN A 279 -12.51 -26.54 -2.84
CA ASN A 279 -13.19 -25.25 -2.76
C ASN A 279 -13.72 -24.79 -4.11
N LEU A 280 -12.92 -24.84 -5.17
CA LEU A 280 -13.37 -24.46 -6.51
C LEU A 280 -14.53 -25.33 -7.00
N THR A 281 -14.54 -26.62 -6.65
CA THR A 281 -15.65 -27.53 -6.95
C THR A 281 -16.94 -27.10 -6.25
N ALA A 282 -16.86 -26.64 -4.99
CA ALA A 282 -18.00 -26.13 -4.24
C ALA A 282 -18.47 -24.76 -4.75
N LEU A 283 -17.55 -23.81 -4.93
CA LEU A 283 -17.86 -22.44 -5.35
C LEU A 283 -18.52 -22.39 -6.73
N ARG A 284 -18.10 -23.25 -7.68
CA ARG A 284 -18.71 -23.35 -9.01
C ARG A 284 -20.18 -23.80 -8.98
N LYS A 285 -20.64 -24.41 -7.89
CA LYS A 285 -22.03 -24.88 -7.73
C LYS A 285 -22.93 -23.87 -7.01
N MET A 286 -22.38 -22.75 -6.53
CA MET A 286 -23.17 -21.73 -5.82
C MET A 286 -24.16 -21.03 -6.76
N THR A 287 -25.39 -20.85 -6.31
CA THR A 287 -26.42 -20.10 -7.04
C THR A 287 -26.20 -18.59 -6.95
N ALA A 288 -26.84 -17.83 -7.84
CA ALA A 288 -26.78 -16.37 -7.83
C ALA A 288 -27.30 -15.76 -6.50
N GLU A 289 -28.27 -16.40 -5.86
CA GLU A 289 -28.81 -16.00 -4.55
C GLU A 289 -27.79 -16.26 -3.44
N GLN A 290 -27.11 -17.41 -3.48
CA GLN A 290 -26.06 -17.73 -2.51
C GLN A 290 -24.88 -16.76 -2.59
N TRP A 291 -24.50 -16.32 -3.79
CA TRP A 291 -23.46 -15.29 -3.98
C TRP A 291 -23.82 -13.94 -3.35
N LYS A 292 -25.11 -13.60 -3.26
CA LYS A 292 -25.61 -12.35 -2.64
C LYS A 292 -25.76 -12.44 -1.12
N ARG A 293 -25.77 -13.65 -0.54
CA ARG A 293 -25.77 -13.83 0.92
C ARG A 293 -24.47 -13.26 1.49
N ALA A 294 -24.52 -12.83 2.75
CA ALA A 294 -23.41 -12.13 3.39
C ALA A 294 -23.25 -12.54 4.85
N GLY A 295 -22.06 -12.25 5.38
CA GLY A 295 -21.79 -12.22 6.81
C GLY A 295 -21.16 -10.88 7.21
N ILE A 296 -20.83 -10.75 8.48
CA ILE A 296 -20.29 -9.51 9.06
C ILE A 296 -18.81 -9.71 9.41
N HIS A 297 -17.94 -9.01 8.68
CA HIS A 297 -16.52 -8.94 8.97
C HIS A 297 -16.23 -7.86 10.03
N PRO A 298 -15.46 -8.16 11.09
CA PRO A 298 -15.25 -7.23 12.21
C PRO A 298 -14.63 -5.88 11.78
N ALA A 299 -13.77 -5.88 10.77
CA ALA A 299 -13.10 -4.67 10.28
C ALA A 299 -13.72 -4.07 8.99
N ARG A 300 -14.46 -4.86 8.21
CA ARG A 300 -14.93 -4.47 6.86
C ARG A 300 -16.46 -4.31 6.79
N GLY A 301 -17.16 -4.64 7.88
CA GLY A 301 -18.61 -4.64 7.91
C GLY A 301 -19.18 -5.80 7.10
N ARG A 302 -20.37 -5.60 6.55
CA ARG A 302 -21.09 -6.62 5.79
C ARG A 302 -20.34 -6.99 4.50
N MET A 303 -20.07 -8.27 4.31
CA MET A 303 -19.38 -8.82 3.13
C MET A 303 -20.20 -9.98 2.56
N SER A 304 -20.59 -9.86 1.30
CA SER A 304 -21.23 -10.95 0.55
C SER A 304 -20.24 -12.07 0.22
N ALA A 305 -20.74 -13.25 -0.15
CA ALA A 305 -19.88 -14.30 -0.69
C ALA A 305 -19.10 -13.80 -1.92
N ASP A 306 -19.71 -12.94 -2.74
CA ASP A 306 -19.05 -12.31 -3.89
C ASP A 306 -17.85 -11.44 -3.46
N ASP A 307 -18.02 -10.63 -2.41
CA ASP A 307 -16.94 -9.81 -1.83
C ASP A 307 -15.82 -10.69 -1.23
N VAL A 308 -16.18 -11.82 -0.61
CA VAL A 308 -15.21 -12.77 -0.06
C VAL A 308 -14.40 -13.42 -1.19
N LEU A 309 -15.01 -13.75 -2.32
CA LEU A 309 -14.31 -14.27 -3.49
C LEU A 309 -13.34 -13.24 -4.08
N ALA A 310 -13.74 -11.97 -4.18
CA ALA A 310 -12.86 -10.89 -4.63
C ALA A 310 -11.65 -10.73 -3.70
N LEU A 311 -11.88 -10.73 -2.38
CA LEU A 311 -10.82 -10.67 -1.38
C LEU A 311 -9.87 -11.87 -1.50
N MET A 312 -10.39 -13.08 -1.71
CA MET A 312 -9.61 -14.30 -1.84
C MET A 312 -8.70 -14.27 -3.08
N ALA A 313 -9.22 -13.84 -4.24
CA ALA A 313 -8.42 -13.74 -5.47
C ALA A 313 -7.31 -12.69 -5.36
N TRP A 314 -7.62 -11.54 -4.77
CA TRP A 314 -6.63 -10.51 -4.46
C TRP A 314 -5.56 -11.00 -3.47
N HIS A 315 -5.98 -11.72 -2.44
CA HIS A 315 -5.10 -12.24 -1.38
C HIS A 315 -4.06 -13.22 -1.94
N ASP A 316 -4.48 -14.11 -2.84
CA ASP A 316 -3.61 -15.02 -3.56
C ASP A 316 -2.52 -14.27 -4.35
N ASP A 317 -2.90 -13.25 -5.13
CA ASP A 317 -1.92 -12.46 -5.88
C ASP A 317 -0.91 -11.77 -4.97
N ASN A 318 -1.41 -11.20 -3.87
CA ASN A 318 -0.59 -10.46 -2.92
C ASN A 318 0.48 -11.38 -2.29
N HIS A 319 0.09 -12.61 -1.95
CA HIS A 319 1.01 -13.59 -1.38
C HIS A 319 1.87 -14.29 -2.42
N LEU A 320 1.42 -14.43 -3.66
CA LEU A 320 2.26 -14.91 -4.76
C LEU A 320 3.38 -13.90 -5.06
N ASP A 321 3.08 -12.60 -5.04
CA ASP A 321 4.09 -11.54 -5.13
C ASP A 321 5.05 -11.56 -3.93
N GLN A 322 4.51 -11.65 -2.70
CA GLN A 322 5.32 -11.77 -1.49
C GLN A 322 6.26 -12.99 -1.55
N LEU A 323 5.79 -14.14 -2.04
CA LEU A 323 6.60 -15.32 -2.23
C LEU A 323 7.76 -15.05 -3.20
N LYS A 324 7.50 -14.44 -4.35
CA LYS A 324 8.54 -14.11 -5.34
C LYS A 324 9.59 -13.17 -4.76
N ARG A 325 9.16 -12.10 -4.07
CA ARG A 325 10.08 -11.18 -3.38
C ARG A 325 10.91 -11.90 -2.32
N ALA A 326 10.28 -12.76 -1.52
CA ALA A 326 10.99 -13.53 -0.50
C ALA A 326 12.05 -14.46 -1.08
N LEU A 327 11.76 -15.12 -2.21
CA LEU A 327 12.70 -15.99 -2.93
C LEU A 327 13.90 -15.22 -3.51
N ASP A 328 13.69 -13.96 -3.89
CA ASP A 328 14.75 -13.04 -4.32
C ASP A 328 15.52 -12.40 -3.14
N GLY A 329 15.14 -12.71 -1.90
CA GLY A 329 15.69 -12.07 -0.69
C GLY A 329 15.27 -10.62 -0.52
N ARG A 330 14.17 -10.20 -1.16
CA ARG A 330 13.61 -8.85 -1.08
C ARG A 330 12.45 -8.80 -0.08
N PRO A 331 12.34 -7.73 0.73
CA PRO A 331 11.24 -7.55 1.66
C PRO A 331 9.91 -7.41 0.94
#